data_AF-A0A1F6EGE6-F1
#
_entry.id   AF-A0A1F6EGE6-F1
#
_cell.length_a   1.000
_cell.length_b   1.000
_cell.length_c   1.000
_cell.angle_alpha   90.00
_cell.angle_beta   90.00
_cell.angle_gamma   90.00
#
_symmetry.space_group_name_H-M   'P 1'
#
loop_
_entity.id
_entity.type
_entity.pdbx_description
1 polymer ?
#
loop_
_entity_poly.entity_id
_entity_poly.type
_entity_poly.pdbx_seq_one_letter_code
_entity_poly.pdbx_strand_id
1 'polypeptide(L)'
;MSDSDASGDPNVNEENHPPYYPYWSLESSIPHYYGNYTRQIFMLAGAAMLVGAPFLVNRLPEILPFQIGGAIALVVLAALTSPRKQWVIVADVLAAALGILVFEWLAIVAYQAENMIAFILLEAVTVAFLFALYFSTKTLRAMFYGQLGKADRALDFIEEERR
;
A
#
# COMPACT_ATOMS: atom_id res chain seq x y z
N MET A 1 -14.14 40.58 62.94
CA MET A 1 -14.37 39.18 62.55
C MET A 1 -15.28 39.20 61.35
N SER A 2 -14.72 39.00 60.16
CA SER A 2 -14.66 37.70 59.43
C SER A 2 -16.00 37.39 58.78
N ASP A 3 -16.14 37.11 57.48
CA ASP A 3 -15.16 36.85 56.43
C ASP A 3 -15.82 37.09 55.07
N SER A 4 -14.95 37.24 54.08
CA SER A 4 -15.15 37.11 52.63
C SER A 4 -16.32 36.23 52.17
N ASP A 5 -17.00 36.66 51.12
CA ASP A 5 -17.36 35.76 50.02
C ASP A 5 -17.28 36.50 48.69
N ALA A 6 -16.16 36.27 48.01
CA ALA A 6 -15.95 36.63 46.63
C ALA A 6 -16.82 35.71 45.77
N SER A 7 -17.85 36.26 45.13
CA SER A 7 -18.55 35.61 44.02
C SER A 7 -17.64 35.59 42.79
N GLY A 8 -16.64 34.72 42.81
CA GLY A 8 -15.93 34.32 41.62
C GLY A 8 -16.81 33.36 40.85
N ASP A 9 -17.56 33.89 39.88
CA ASP A 9 -18.14 33.04 38.84
C ASP A 9 -16.99 32.29 38.16
N PRO A 10 -16.97 30.94 38.17
CA PRO A 10 -16.03 30.21 37.35
C PRO A 10 -16.39 30.50 35.89
N ASN A 11 -15.45 31.08 35.15
CA ASN A 11 -15.55 31.26 33.70
C ASN A 11 -15.81 29.89 33.04
N VAL A 12 -17.08 29.57 32.77
CA VAL A 12 -17.51 28.30 32.14
C VAL A 12 -17.25 28.30 30.61
N ASN A 13 -16.30 29.12 30.16
CA ASN A 13 -15.94 29.27 28.74
C ASN A 13 -14.48 28.91 28.47
N GLU A 14 -13.85 28.08 29.31
CA GLU A 14 -12.76 27.23 28.81
C GLU A 14 -13.40 26.12 27.98
N GLU A 15 -13.74 26.47 26.75
CA GLU A 15 -13.98 25.52 25.69
C GLU A 15 -12.84 24.52 25.71
N ASN A 16 -13.16 23.27 26.07
CA ASN A 16 -12.34 22.10 25.83
C ASN A 16 -12.11 21.98 24.31
N HIS A 17 -11.21 22.79 23.78
CA HIS A 17 -10.67 22.54 22.46
C HIS A 17 -9.91 21.22 22.58
N PRO A 18 -10.31 20.18 21.83
CA PRO A 18 -9.49 18.98 21.75
C PRO A 18 -8.08 19.41 21.32
N PRO A 19 -7.01 18.82 21.89
CA PRO A 19 -5.66 19.20 21.56
C PRO A 19 -5.49 19.20 20.04
N TYR A 20 -5.01 20.33 19.51
CA TYR A 20 -4.77 20.53 18.09
C TYR A 20 -3.68 19.56 17.67
N TYR A 21 -4.06 18.34 17.25
CA TYR A 21 -3.12 17.38 16.70
C TYR A 21 -2.58 17.97 15.39
N PRO A 22 -1.27 18.22 15.27
CA PRO A 22 -0.71 18.68 14.01
C PRO A 22 -1.00 17.63 12.91
N TYR A 23 -1.60 18.05 11.81
CA TYR A 23 -2.05 17.23 10.67
C TYR A 23 -0.91 16.51 9.90
N TRP A 24 0.26 16.34 10.49
CA TRP A 24 1.46 15.82 9.84
C TRP A 24 1.75 14.35 10.15
N SER A 25 0.84 13.62 10.79
CA SER A 25 1.01 12.19 11.01
C SER A 25 -0.29 11.40 10.82
N LEU A 26 -0.18 10.36 10.00
CA LEU A 26 -1.15 9.32 9.68
C LEU A 26 -2.22 9.75 8.68
N GLU A 27 -1.89 9.57 7.39
CA GLU A 27 -2.87 8.99 6.46
C GLU A 27 -3.63 7.92 7.24
N SER A 28 -4.93 8.12 7.49
CA SER A 28 -5.73 7.27 8.36
C SER A 28 -5.69 5.87 7.78
N SER A 29 -4.70 5.07 8.19
CA SER A 29 -4.52 3.73 7.68
C SER A 29 -5.71 2.98 8.21
N ILE A 30 -6.70 2.76 7.35
CA ILE A 30 -7.87 1.96 7.68
C ILE A 30 -7.32 0.69 8.35
N PRO A 31 -7.65 0.41 9.62
CA PRO A 31 -7.12 -0.77 10.29
C PRO A 31 -7.27 -2.00 9.40
N HIS A 32 -6.18 -2.75 9.26
CA HIS A 32 -6.06 -3.92 8.39
C HIS A 32 -6.12 -3.68 6.86
N TYR A 33 -5.98 -2.43 6.39
CA TYR A 33 -5.79 -2.12 4.97
C TYR A 33 -4.31 -1.91 4.62
N TYR A 34 -3.79 -2.75 3.72
CA TYR A 34 -2.40 -2.68 3.26
C TYR A 34 -2.29 -2.31 1.78
N GLY A 35 -3.40 -1.97 1.11
CA GLY A 35 -3.44 -1.65 -0.32
C GLY A 35 -2.66 -0.40 -0.69
N ASN A 36 -2.40 0.51 0.26
CA ASN A 36 -1.51 1.67 0.04
C ASN A 36 -0.09 1.22 -0.31
N TYR A 37 0.43 0.16 0.32
CA TYR A 37 1.74 -0.39 -0.01
C TYR A 37 1.73 -1.03 -1.39
N THR A 38 0.70 -1.83 -1.72
CA THR A 38 0.53 -2.41 -3.05
C THR A 38 0.55 -1.34 -4.15
N ARG A 39 -0.17 -0.22 -3.93
CA ARG A 39 -0.22 0.90 -4.86
C ARG A 39 1.16 1.53 -5.08
N GLN A 40 1.90 1.79 -4.02
CA GLN A 40 3.26 2.35 -4.12
C GLN A 40 4.21 1.39 -4.85
N ILE A 41 4.12 0.09 -4.54
CA ILE A 41 4.95 -0.94 -5.15
C ILE A 41 4.63 -1.08 -6.65
N PHE A 42 3.37 -1.10 -7.06
CA PHE A 42 2.99 -1.14 -8.48
C PHE A 42 3.44 0.09 -9.26
N MET A 43 3.37 1.28 -8.65
CA MET A 43 3.91 2.50 -9.25
C MET A 43 5.44 2.41 -9.42
N LEU A 44 6.16 1.96 -8.39
CA LEU A 44 7.61 1.79 -8.45
C LEU A 44 8.03 0.71 -9.44
N ALA A 45 7.33 -0.42 -9.47
CA ALA A 45 7.57 -1.51 -10.41
C ALA A 45 7.32 -1.05 -11.86
N GLY A 46 6.22 -0.34 -12.13
CA GLY A 46 5.97 0.24 -13.44
C GLY A 46 7.05 1.24 -13.87
N ALA A 47 7.52 2.08 -12.96
CA ALA A 47 8.65 2.99 -13.23
C ALA A 47 9.95 2.22 -13.50
N ALA A 48 10.27 1.21 -12.69
CA ALA A 48 11.44 0.36 -12.87
C ALA A 48 11.41 -0.39 -14.21
N MET A 49 10.24 -0.86 -14.65
CA MET A 49 10.06 -1.51 -15.95
C MET A 49 10.37 -0.56 -17.11
N LEU A 50 9.96 0.71 -17.03
CA LEU A 50 10.26 1.73 -18.06
C LEU A 50 11.74 2.15 -18.04
N VAL A 51 12.32 2.34 -16.86
CA VAL A 51 13.76 2.66 -16.71
C VAL A 51 14.64 1.48 -17.14
N GLY A 52 14.17 0.25 -16.93
CA GLY A 52 14.85 -0.98 -17.33
C GLY A 52 14.73 -1.30 -18.81
N ALA A 53 13.72 -0.78 -19.52
CA ALA A 53 13.48 -1.05 -20.94
C ALA A 53 14.71 -0.88 -21.87
N PRO A 54 15.53 0.20 -21.77
CA PRO A 54 16.72 0.36 -22.61
C PRO A 54 17.85 -0.64 -22.30
N PHE A 55 17.74 -1.52 -21.31
CA PHE A 55 18.70 -2.60 -21.08
C PHE A 55 18.27 -3.93 -21.72
N LEU A 56 17.05 -3.96 -22.29
CA LEU A 56 16.45 -5.11 -22.97
C LEU A 56 16.45 -4.96 -24.51
N VAL A 57 17.24 -4.02 -25.05
CA VAL A 57 17.26 -3.62 -26.48
C VAL A 57 17.46 -4.80 -27.44
N ASN A 58 18.24 -5.81 -27.04
CA ASN A 58 18.58 -6.94 -27.89
C ASN A 58 17.43 -7.96 -28.09
N ARG A 59 16.30 -7.76 -27.38
CA ARG A 59 15.11 -8.63 -27.40
C ARG A 59 13.80 -7.83 -27.53
N LEU A 60 13.89 -6.58 -27.98
CA LEU A 60 12.79 -5.61 -28.02
C LEU A 60 11.47 -6.16 -28.59
N PRO A 61 11.41 -6.86 -29.73
CA PRO A 61 10.13 -7.18 -30.34
C PRO A 61 9.27 -8.12 -29.48
N GLU A 62 9.91 -9.03 -28.74
CA GLU A 62 9.23 -10.04 -27.93
C GLU A 62 8.89 -9.53 -26.52
N ILE A 63 9.75 -8.69 -25.93
CA ILE A 63 9.64 -8.29 -24.53
C ILE A 63 8.96 -6.93 -24.34
N LEU A 64 9.06 -6.01 -25.31
CA LEU A 64 8.45 -4.67 -25.24
C LEU A 64 6.96 -4.63 -24.87
N PRO A 65 6.08 -5.48 -25.43
CA PRO A 65 4.66 -5.43 -25.07
C PRO A 65 4.44 -5.76 -23.59
N PHE A 66 5.25 -6.65 -23.00
CA PHE A 66 5.20 -6.96 -21.57
C PHE A 66 5.78 -5.83 -20.73
N GLN A 67 6.86 -5.19 -21.18
CA GLN A 67 7.50 -4.07 -20.47
C GLN A 67 6.59 -2.83 -20.42
N ILE A 68 6.10 -2.37 -21.57
CA ILE A 68 5.30 -1.15 -21.67
C ILE A 68 3.86 -1.43 -21.26
N GLY A 69 3.26 -2.49 -21.80
CA GLY A 69 1.89 -2.88 -21.49
C GLY A 69 1.74 -3.25 -20.02
N GLY A 70 2.71 -3.97 -19.45
CA GLY A 70 2.76 -4.29 -18.03
C GLY A 70 2.89 -3.03 -17.16
N ALA A 71 3.77 -2.09 -17.51
CA ALA A 71 3.92 -0.84 -16.75
C ALA A 71 2.62 -0.02 -16.75
N ILE A 72 1.95 0.09 -17.90
CA ILE A 72 0.65 0.78 -18.00
C ILE A 72 -0.41 0.06 -17.17
N ALA A 73 -0.51 -1.26 -17.30
CA ALA A 73 -1.48 -2.06 -16.54
C ALA A 73 -1.28 -1.90 -15.02
N LEU A 74 -0.03 -1.90 -14.56
CA LEU A 74 0.32 -1.67 -13.15
C LEU A 74 -0.11 -0.29 -12.65
N VAL A 75 0.17 0.77 -13.41
CA VAL A 75 -0.22 2.14 -13.02
C VAL A 75 -1.74 2.27 -12.96
N VAL A 76 -2.46 1.66 -13.91
CA VAL A 76 -3.93 1.64 -13.90
C VAL A 76 -4.44 0.89 -12.67
N LEU A 77 -3.91 -0.30 -12.37
CA LEU A 77 -4.29 -1.07 -11.18
C LEU A 77 -4.01 -0.27 -9.90
N ALA A 78 -2.81 0.31 -9.78
CA ALA A 78 -2.42 1.15 -8.67
C ALA A 78 -3.37 2.35 -8.47
N ALA A 79 -3.85 2.97 -9.55
CA ALA A 79 -4.82 4.05 -9.48
C ALA A 79 -6.23 3.58 -9.06
N LEU A 80 -6.59 2.34 -9.39
CA LEU A 80 -7.88 1.75 -9.06
C LEU A 80 -7.91 1.14 -7.65
N THR A 81 -6.75 0.74 -7.10
CA THR A 81 -6.61 0.12 -5.78
C THR A 81 -7.31 0.97 -4.73
N SER A 82 -8.38 0.42 -4.16
CA SER A 82 -9.25 1.13 -3.22
C SER A 82 -9.77 0.17 -2.15
N PRO A 83 -9.88 0.61 -0.89
CA PRO A 83 -10.42 -0.20 0.21
C PRO A 83 -11.90 -0.57 0.01
N ARG A 84 -12.63 0.13 -0.87
CA ARG A 84 -14.07 -0.06 -1.08
C ARG A 84 -14.40 -1.17 -2.09
N LYS A 85 -13.44 -1.57 -2.93
CA LYS A 85 -13.69 -2.44 -4.09
C LYS A 85 -12.88 -3.73 -3.98
N GLN A 86 -13.47 -4.77 -3.39
CA GLN A 86 -12.81 -6.08 -3.23
C GLN A 86 -12.32 -6.67 -4.55
N TRP A 87 -13.10 -6.54 -5.64
CA TRP A 87 -12.70 -7.03 -6.96
C TRP A 87 -11.39 -6.42 -7.47
N VAL A 88 -11.09 -5.17 -7.11
CA VAL A 88 -9.81 -4.55 -7.49
C VAL A 88 -8.65 -5.16 -6.70
N ILE A 89 -8.83 -5.44 -5.41
CA ILE A 89 -7.80 -6.12 -4.62
C ILE A 89 -7.55 -7.55 -5.13
N VAL A 90 -8.59 -8.25 -5.58
CA VAL A 90 -8.43 -9.56 -6.24
C VAL A 90 -7.64 -9.41 -7.55
N ALA A 91 -7.93 -8.38 -8.35
CA ALA A 91 -7.15 -8.09 -9.55
C ALA A 91 -5.69 -7.77 -9.22
N ASP A 92 -5.40 -7.04 -8.14
CA ASP A 92 -4.04 -6.75 -7.67
C ASP A 92 -3.29 -8.03 -7.26
N VAL A 93 -3.96 -8.97 -6.57
CA VAL A 93 -3.39 -10.28 -6.23
C VAL A 93 -3.04 -11.07 -7.49
N LEU A 94 -3.96 -11.15 -8.45
CA LEU A 94 -3.76 -11.88 -9.70
C LEU A 94 -2.66 -11.25 -10.55
N ALA A 95 -2.66 -9.92 -10.67
CA ALA A 95 -1.62 -9.19 -11.39
C ALA A 95 -0.25 -9.38 -10.74
N ALA A 96 -0.18 -9.39 -9.40
CA ALA A 96 1.08 -9.64 -8.72
C ALA A 96 1.58 -11.07 -8.92
N ALA A 97 0.70 -12.07 -8.82
CA ALA A 97 1.05 -13.46 -9.08
C ALA A 97 1.54 -13.68 -10.53
N LEU A 98 0.82 -13.13 -11.52
CA LEU A 98 1.22 -13.20 -12.93
C LEU A 98 2.53 -12.45 -13.18
N GLY A 99 2.72 -11.29 -12.55
CA GLY A 99 3.95 -10.52 -12.60
C GLY A 99 5.16 -11.35 -12.16
N ILE A 100 5.06 -12.05 -11.03
CA ILE A 100 6.13 -12.94 -10.56
C ILE A 100 6.49 -13.97 -11.63
N LEU A 101 5.50 -14.69 -12.16
CA LEU A 101 5.75 -15.75 -13.15
C LEU A 101 6.41 -15.22 -14.43
N VAL A 102 5.93 -14.08 -14.93
CA VAL A 102 6.44 -13.48 -16.16
C VAL A 102 7.84 -12.90 -15.96
N PHE A 103 8.06 -12.11 -14.92
CA PHE A 103 9.34 -11.43 -14.70
C PHE A 103 10.43 -12.38 -14.21
N GLU A 104 10.10 -13.41 -13.43
CA GLU A 104 11.04 -14.47 -13.06
C GLU A 104 11.50 -15.24 -14.30
N TRP A 105 10.56 -15.63 -15.17
CA TRP A 105 10.89 -16.30 -16.42
C TRP A 105 11.82 -15.44 -17.29
N LEU A 106 11.51 -14.14 -17.42
CA LEU A 106 12.36 -13.21 -18.16
C LEU A 106 13.73 -13.02 -17.50
N ALA A 107 13.82 -13.00 -16.17
CA ALA A 107 15.07 -12.90 -15.43
C ALA A 107 15.96 -14.13 -15.71
N ILE A 108 15.40 -15.35 -15.67
CA ILE A 108 16.11 -16.59 -16.02
C ILE A 108 16.63 -16.53 -17.46
N VAL A 109 15.82 -16.07 -18.41
CA VAL A 109 16.24 -15.91 -19.82
C VAL A 109 17.37 -14.88 -19.95
N ALA A 110 17.30 -13.77 -19.22
CA ALA A 110 18.35 -12.75 -19.22
C ALA A 110 19.67 -13.28 -18.63
N TYR A 111 19.58 -14.09 -17.56
CA TYR A 111 20.72 -14.77 -16.95
C TYR A 111 21.39 -15.75 -17.93
N GLN A 112 20.61 -16.56 -18.65
CA GLN A 112 21.11 -17.47 -19.68
C GLN A 112 21.77 -16.75 -20.86
N ALA A 113 21.34 -15.52 -21.15
CA ALA A 113 21.91 -14.67 -22.19
C ALA A 113 23.13 -13.86 -21.70
N GLU A 114 23.65 -14.15 -20.50
CA GLU A 114 24.78 -13.46 -19.86
C GLU A 114 24.57 -11.94 -19.67
N ASN A 115 23.31 -11.48 -19.71
CA ASN A 115 22.97 -10.08 -19.49
C ASN A 115 22.68 -9.83 -18.01
N MET A 116 23.75 -9.69 -17.23
CA MET A 116 23.66 -9.52 -15.77
C MET A 116 22.86 -8.26 -15.36
N ILE A 117 22.95 -7.18 -16.13
CA ILE A 117 22.22 -5.93 -15.83
C ILE A 117 20.72 -6.16 -16.00
N ALA A 118 20.28 -6.76 -17.12
CA ALA A 118 18.87 -7.07 -17.32
C ALA A 118 18.35 -8.09 -16.31
N PHE A 119 19.15 -9.10 -15.95
CA PHE A 119 18.82 -10.06 -14.89
C PHE A 119 18.53 -9.34 -13.57
N ILE A 120 19.45 -8.50 -13.09
CA ILE A 120 19.27 -7.79 -11.81
C ILE A 120 18.04 -6.87 -11.84
N LEU A 121 17.80 -6.18 -12.95
CA LEU A 121 16.63 -5.29 -13.09
C LEU A 121 15.31 -6.06 -13.07
N LEU A 122 15.24 -7.18 -13.78
CA LEU A 122 14.06 -8.03 -13.84
C LEU A 122 13.83 -8.72 -12.48
N GLU A 123 14.88 -9.20 -11.84
CA GLU A 123 14.84 -9.79 -10.50
C GLU A 123 14.30 -8.77 -9.46
N ALA A 124 14.77 -7.53 -9.52
CA ALA A 124 14.28 -6.47 -8.65
C ALA A 124 12.78 -6.20 -8.85
N VAL A 125 12.30 -6.25 -10.10
CA VAL A 125 10.87 -6.14 -10.42
C VAL A 125 10.09 -7.35 -9.89
N THR A 126 10.60 -8.58 -10.05
CA THR A 126 9.99 -9.79 -9.49
C THR A 126 9.86 -9.71 -7.97
N VAL A 127 10.90 -9.25 -7.28
CA VAL A 127 10.87 -9.05 -5.83
C VAL A 127 9.85 -7.99 -5.43
N ALA A 128 9.73 -6.90 -6.19
CA ALA A 128 8.67 -5.91 -5.97
C ALA A 128 7.28 -6.57 -6.09
N PHE A 129 7.07 -7.42 -7.10
CA PHE A 129 5.82 -8.16 -7.26
C PHE A 129 5.54 -9.14 -6.12
N LEU A 130 6.55 -9.79 -5.54
CA LEU A 130 6.40 -10.62 -4.33
C LEU A 130 5.86 -9.80 -3.14
N PHE A 131 6.42 -8.61 -2.91
CA PHE A 131 5.90 -7.71 -1.87
C PHE A 131 4.48 -7.24 -2.18
N ALA A 132 4.19 -6.90 -3.43
CA ALA A 132 2.85 -6.51 -3.85
C ALA A 132 1.82 -7.62 -3.59
N LEU A 133 2.18 -8.88 -3.91
CA LEU A 133 1.35 -10.07 -3.66
C LEU A 133 1.08 -10.25 -2.15
N TYR A 134 2.11 -10.09 -1.32
CA TYR A 134 1.97 -10.20 0.12
C TYR A 134 0.99 -9.17 0.68
N PHE A 135 1.17 -7.88 0.36
CA PHE A 135 0.31 -6.81 0.89
C PHE A 135 -1.12 -6.86 0.33
N SER A 136 -1.28 -7.20 -0.95
CA SER A 136 -2.61 -7.35 -1.56
C SER A 136 -3.35 -8.53 -0.96
N THR A 137 -2.69 -9.66 -0.74
CA THR A 137 -3.27 -10.84 -0.07
C THR A 137 -3.62 -10.55 1.38
N LYS A 138 -2.77 -9.81 2.11
CA LYS A 138 -3.07 -9.39 3.49
C LYS A 138 -4.33 -8.51 3.56
N THR A 139 -4.48 -7.61 2.60
CA THR A 139 -5.67 -6.76 2.46
C THR A 139 -6.91 -7.60 2.10
N LEU A 140 -6.77 -8.51 1.14
CA LEU A 140 -7.85 -9.41 0.73
C LEU A 140 -8.32 -10.29 1.89
N ARG A 141 -7.39 -10.82 2.68
CA ARG A 141 -7.69 -11.60 3.88
C ARG A 141 -8.49 -10.77 4.90
N ALA A 142 -8.07 -9.52 5.15
CA ALA A 142 -8.82 -8.62 6.02
C ALA A 142 -10.24 -8.33 5.49
N MET A 143 -10.42 -8.25 4.16
CA MET A 143 -11.73 -8.09 3.52
C MET A 143 -12.61 -9.30 3.77
N PHE A 144 -12.07 -10.50 3.58
CA PHE A 144 -12.81 -11.74 3.82
C PHE A 144 -13.26 -11.91 5.27
N TYR A 145 -12.44 -11.51 6.24
CA TYR A 145 -12.83 -11.55 7.67
C TYR A 145 -13.67 -10.36 8.12
N GLY A 146 -14.01 -9.41 7.22
CA GLY A 146 -14.77 -8.21 7.58
C GLY A 146 -14.08 -7.37 8.66
N GLN A 147 -12.74 -7.37 8.67
CA GLN A 147 -11.89 -6.68 9.64
C GLN A 147 -11.41 -5.30 9.15
N LEU A 148 -11.70 -4.91 7.90
CA LEU A 148 -11.32 -3.57 7.44
C LEU A 148 -12.02 -2.49 8.24
N GLY A 149 -11.22 -1.55 8.74
CA GLY A 149 -11.74 -0.37 9.41
C GLY A 149 -12.18 -0.61 10.85
N LYS A 150 -12.16 -1.85 11.34
CA LYS A 150 -12.36 -2.14 12.76
C LYS A 150 -11.03 -1.92 13.46
N ALA A 151 -10.91 -0.82 14.20
CA ALA A 151 -9.84 -0.70 15.19
C ALA A 151 -10.00 -1.86 16.18
N ASP A 152 -8.91 -2.54 16.53
CA ASP A 152 -8.92 -3.48 17.64
C ASP A 152 -9.58 -2.77 18.83
N ARG A 153 -10.66 -3.35 19.37
CA ARG A 153 -11.47 -2.83 20.49
C ARG A 153 -10.66 -2.80 21.81
N ALA A 154 -9.44 -2.27 21.79
CA ALA A 154 -8.63 -2.02 22.96
C ALA A 154 -9.14 -0.77 23.72
N LEU A 155 -9.85 0.13 23.05
CA LEU A 155 -10.41 1.34 23.66
C LEU A 155 -11.71 1.09 24.44
N ASP A 156 -12.52 0.08 24.05
CA ASP A 156 -13.75 -0.29 24.77
C ASP A 156 -13.45 -0.77 26.21
N PHE A 157 -12.29 -1.38 26.45
CA PHE A 157 -11.87 -1.80 27.78
C PHE A 157 -11.47 -0.64 28.70
N ILE A 158 -10.99 0.49 28.15
CA ILE A 158 -10.60 1.66 28.94
C ILE A 158 -11.83 2.44 29.42
N GLU A 159 -12.95 2.37 28.69
CA GLU A 159 -14.21 3.00 29.10
C GLU A 159 -14.99 2.19 30.13
N GLU A 160 -14.90 0.85 30.11
CA GLU A 160 -15.52 0.00 31.15
C GLU A 160 -14.82 0.10 32.51
N GLU A 161 -13.50 0.31 32.54
CA GLU A 161 -12.73 0.40 33.81
C GLU A 161 -12.89 1.76 34.53
N ARG A 162 -13.64 2.71 33.93
CA ARG A 162 -13.93 4.03 34.48
C ARG A 162 -15.38 4.20 34.99
N ARG A 163 -16.19 3.12 35.03
CA ARG A 163 -17.53 3.11 35.64
C ARG A 163 -17.55 2.35 36.96
#